data_AF-A0A9D6HZV6-F1
#
_entry.id   AF-A0A9D6HZV6-F1
#
_cell.length_a   1.000
_cell.length_b   1.000
_cell.length_c   1.000
_cell.angle_alpha   90.00
_cell.angle_beta   90.00
_cell.angle_gamma   90.00
#
_symmetry.space_group_name_H-M   'P 1'
#
loop_
_entity.id
_entity.type
_entity.pdbx_description
1 polymer ?
#
loop_
_entity_poly.entity_id
_entity_poly.type
_entity_poly.pdbx_seq_one_letter_code
_entity_poly.pdbx_strand_id
1 'polypeptide(L)' 'MVIETVLTTIDEAGDVNFAAMGVGWGDEIITIRPFTDTRTYRNLTAVGEAVVNVTDNVSIIARCADW' A
#
# COMPACT_ATOMS: atom_id res chain seq x y z
N MET A 1 -0.30 2.19 -16.28
CA MET A 1 -1.69 2.30 -15.76
C MET A 1 -1.64 2.56 -14.25
N VAL A 2 -2.69 3.07 -13.61
CA VAL A 2 -2.79 3.09 -12.15
C VAL A 2 -3.92 2.15 -11.74
N ILE A 3 -3.67 1.29 -10.75
CA ILE A 3 -4.68 0.38 -10.17
C ILE A 3 -4.91 0.79 -8.73
N GLU A 4 -6.17 0.95 -8.34
CA GLU A 4 -6.55 1.19 -6.94
C GLU A 4 -6.52 -0.13 -6.17
N THR A 5 -5.77 -0.15 -5.06
CA THR A 5 -5.44 -1.38 -4.32
C THR A 5 -5.47 -1.15 -2.82
N VAL A 6 -5.39 -2.25 -2.07
CA VAL A 6 -4.98 -2.21 -0.66
C VAL A 6 -3.52 -2.64 -0.57
N LEU A 7 -2.66 -1.73 -0.14
CA LEU A 7 -1.26 -2.04 0.13
C LEU A 7 -1.11 -2.50 1.57
N THR A 8 -0.47 -3.66 1.76
CA THR A 8 -0.06 -4.13 3.08
C THR A 8 1.44 -4.04 3.26
N THR A 9 1.85 -3.54 4.42
CA THR A 9 3.26 -3.37 4.83
C THR A 9 3.40 -3.82 6.27
N ILE A 10 4.63 -4.08 6.69
CA ILE A 10 4.99 -4.35 8.09
C ILE A 10 6.02 -3.34 8.56
N ASP A 11 6.05 -3.05 9.86
CA ASP A 11 7.19 -2.40 10.48
C ASP A 11 8.25 -3.43 10.93
N GLU A 12 9.33 -2.95 11.56
CA GLU A 12 10.44 -3.80 12.02
C GLU A 12 10.02 -4.80 13.12
N ALA A 13 8.91 -4.54 13.83
CA ALA A 13 8.34 -5.47 14.80
C ALA A 13 7.43 -6.52 14.16
N GLY A 14 7.13 -6.38 12.86
CA GLY A 14 6.22 -7.25 12.12
C GLY A 14 4.75 -6.83 12.23
N ASP A 15 4.43 -5.66 12.79
CA ASP A 15 3.04 -5.21 12.91
C ASP A 15 2.51 -4.74 11.54
N VAL A 16 1.34 -5.26 11.17
CA VAL A 16 0.75 -5.04 9.85
C VAL A 16 0.07 -3.67 9.75
N ASN A 17 0.21 -3.04 8.59
CA ASN A 17 -0.49 -1.82 8.20
C ASN A 17 -1.21 -2.04 6.85
N PHE A 18 -2.46 -1.60 6.75
CA PHE A 18 -3.29 -1.65 5.53
C PHE A 18 -3.60 -0.22 5.08
N ALA A 19 -3.37 0.10 3.81
CA ALA A 19 -3.67 1.43 3.28
C ALA A 19 -4.25 1.33 1.86
N ALA A 20 -5.29 2.12 1.58
CA ALA A 20 -5.75 2.32 0.21
C ALA A 20 -4.65 3.06 -0.59
N MET A 21 -4.32 2.56 -1.78
CA MET A 21 -3.29 3.19 -2.61
C MET A 21 -3.46 2.91 -4.10
N GLY A 22 -3.31 3.98 -4.89
CA GLY A 22 -3.11 3.90 -6.32
C GLY A 22 -1.68 3.45 -6.64
N VAL A 23 -1.56 2.30 -7.27
CA VAL A 23 -0.27 1.69 -7.62
C VAL A 23 -0.04 1.82 -9.13
N GLY A 24 1.13 2.35 -9.50
CA GLY A 24 1.54 2.44 -10.90
C GLY A 24 1.88 1.07 -11.45
N TRP A 25 1.11 0.58 -12.41
CA TRP A 25 1.25 -0.72 -13.04
C TRP A 25 1.93 -0.58 -14.41
N GLY A 26 3.19 -1.01 -14.49
CA GLY A 26 3.93 -1.24 -15.73
C GLY A 26 4.15 -2.74 -15.94
N ASP A 27 4.59 -3.12 -17.14
CA ASP A 27 4.72 -4.54 -17.51
C ASP A 27 5.83 -5.26 -16.75
N GLU A 28 6.92 -4.56 -16.43
CA GLU A 28 8.08 -5.11 -15.71
C GLU A 28 8.22 -4.57 -14.29
N ILE A 29 7.73 -3.36 -14.05
CA ILE A 29 7.93 -2.63 -12.79
C ILE A 29 6.60 -2.08 -12.29
N ILE A 30 6.38 -2.30 -11.00
CA ILE A 30 5.31 -1.65 -10.25
C ILE A 30 5.90 -0.48 -9.47
N THR A 31 5.22 0.67 -9.49
CA THR A 31 5.65 1.88 -8.78
C THR A 31 4.69 2.20 -7.62
N ILE A 32 5.24 2.25 -6.41
CA ILE A 32 4.56 2.66 -5.17
C ILE A 32 4.98 4.10 -4.82
N ARG A 33 4.02 4.98 -4.52
CA ARG A 33 4.25 6.42 -4.26
C ARG A 33 3.47 6.88 -3.02
N PRO A 34 3.86 6.42 -1.82
CA PRO A 34 3.13 6.76 -0.60
C PRO A 34 3.38 8.23 -0.22
N PHE A 35 2.43 8.85 0.48
CA PHE A 35 2.68 10.14 1.14
C PHE A 35 3.69 9.97 2.28
N THR A 36 4.59 10.93 2.45
CA THR A 36 5.76 10.81 3.34
C THR A 36 5.43 10.81 4.83
N ASP A 37 4.23 11.23 5.20
CA ASP A 37 3.70 11.26 6.57
C ASP A 37 2.90 9.99 6.96
N THR A 38 2.86 8.98 6.08
CA THR A 38 2.08 7.75 6.31
C THR A 38 2.88 6.66 7.02
N ARG A 39 2.17 5.71 7.67
CA ARG A 39 2.79 4.46 8.16
C ARG A 39 3.35 3.63 7.00
N THR A 40 2.68 3.62 5.84
CA THR A 40 3.16 2.96 4.62
C THR A 40 4.55 3.45 4.19
N TYR A 41 4.79 4.76 4.13
CA TYR A 41 6.11 5.30 3.78
C TYR A 41 7.18 4.93 4.79
N ARG A 42 6.88 5.03 6.09
CA ARG A 42 7.80 4.65 7.17
C ARG A 42 8.17 3.16 7.08
N ASN A 43 7.18 2.29 6.91
CA ASN A 43 7.37 0.84 6.78
C ASN A 43 8.22 0.49 5.54
N LEU A 44 7.91 1.09 4.38
CA LEU A 44 8.67 0.86 3.14
C LEU A 44 10.12 1.34 3.23
N THR A 45 10.36 2.45 3.93
CA THR A 45 11.73 2.99 4.10
C THR A 45 12.55 2.12 5.06
N ALA A 46 11.91 1.52 6.07
CA ALA A 46 12.59 0.67 7.05
C ALA A 46 12.79 -0.78 6.56
N VAL A 47 11.75 -1.39 6.00
CA VAL A 47 11.72 -2.84 5.66
C VAL A 47 11.90 -3.10 4.16
N GLY A 48 11.43 -2.19 3.30
CA GLY A 48 11.55 -2.34 1.84
C GLY A 48 10.55 -3.35 1.22
N GLU A 49 9.60 -3.87 2.01
CA GLU A 49 8.66 -4.91 1.57
C GLU A 49 7.20 -4.43 1.62
N ALA A 50 6.41 -4.87 0.64
CA ALA A 50 4.96 -4.67 0.60
C ALA A 50 4.27 -5.74 -0.25
N VAL A 51 2.97 -5.92 -0.03
CA VAL A 51 2.09 -6.71 -0.89
C VAL A 51 1.00 -5.80 -1.46
N VAL A 52 0.79 -5.88 -2.77
CA VAL A 52 -0.25 -5.15 -3.50
C VAL A 52 -1.46 -6.07 -3.66
N ASN A 53 -2.56 -5.77 -2.97
CA ASN A 53 -3.78 -6.56 -3.02
C ASN A 53 -4.77 -5.92 -4.00
N VAL A 54 -5.02 -6.57 -5.13
CA VAL A 54 -6.03 -6.16 -6.10
C VAL A 54 -7.37 -6.78 -5.70
N THR A 55 -8.39 -5.95 -5.53
CA THR A 55 -9.73 -6.39 -5.12
C THR A 55 -10.80 -5.48 -5.72
N ASP A 56 -11.99 -6.02 -5.95
CA ASP A 56 -13.20 -5.30 -6.32
C ASP A 56 -14.08 -4.93 -5.11
N ASN A 57 -13.68 -5.33 -3.90
CA ASN A 57 -14.39 -5.01 -2.67
C ASN A 57 -14.13 -3.56 -2.23
N VAL A 58 -14.95 -2.65 -2.75
CA VAL A 58 -14.88 -1.21 -2.46
C VAL A 58 -14.99 -0.88 -0.96
N SER A 59 -15.66 -1.72 -0.17
CA SER A 59 -15.80 -1.48 1.28
C SER A 59 -14.46 -1.63 2.00
N ILE A 60 -13.60 -2.56 1.58
CA ILE A 60 -12.26 -2.71 2.18
C ILE A 60 -11.38 -1.52 1.81
N ILE A 61 -11.43 -1.07 0.54
CA ILE A 61 -10.68 0.11 0.10
C ILE A 61 -11.10 1.34 0.91
N ALA A 62 -12.40 1.59 1.06
CA ALA A 62 -12.91 2.71 1.85
C ALA A 62 -12.41 2.68 3.31
N ARG A 63 -12.48 1.52 3.96
CA ARG A 63 -12.00 1.36 5.35
C ARG A 63 -10.48 1.53 5.51
N CYS A 64 -9.70 1.32 4.46
CA CYS A 64 -8.25 1.55 4.47
C CYS A 64 -7.88 2.98 4.04
N ALA A 65 -8.87 3.79 3.62
CA ALA A 65 -8.71 5.19 3.25
C ALA A 65 -9.10 6.16 4.38
N ASP A 66 -9.88 5.69 5.35
CA ASP A 66 -10.25 6.45 6.55
C ASP A 66 -9.13 6.36 7.60
N TRP A 67 -8.55 7.52 7.93
CA TRP A 67 -7.54 7.72 8.98
C TRP A 67 -8.17 8.40 10.19
#